data_AF-N1U219-F1
#
_entry.id   AF-N1U219-F1
#
_cell.length_a   1.000
_cell.length_b   1.000
_cell.length_c   1.000
_cell.angle_alpha   90.00
_cell.angle_beta   90.00
_cell.angle_gamma   90.00
#
_symmetry.space_group_name_H-M   'P 1'
#
loop_
_entity.id
_entity.type
_entity.pdbx_description
1 polymer ?
#
loop_
_entity_poly.entity_id
_entity_poly.type
_entity_poly.pdbx_seq_one_letter_code
_entity_poly.pdbx_strand_id
1 'polypeptide(L)'
;MLSQETNPYGTFIFIEKLPRSSEIITFRMRSLSSAGSVLNQTKFLTLLDKAERIRPDDKMLMRWHYSSWYDIEFTTSSGNYKLTLYLGGLGYMTLPNGKRGAVLLNLEENN
;
A
#
# COMPACT_ATOMS: atom_id res chain seq x y z
N MET A 1 -10.96 34.78 -3.25
CA MET A 1 -9.77 33.91 -3.15
C MET A 1 -10.27 32.48 -3.02
N LEU A 2 -10.14 31.66 -4.07
CA LEU A 2 -10.47 30.24 -3.98
C LEU A 2 -9.42 29.56 -3.10
N SER A 3 -9.86 28.81 -2.10
CA SER A 3 -9.00 27.96 -1.29
C SER A 3 -8.19 27.06 -2.22
N GLN A 4 -6.87 27.13 -2.16
CA GLN A 4 -6.04 26.07 -2.71
C GLN A 4 -6.45 24.79 -1.99
N GLU A 5 -7.18 23.91 -2.66
CA GLU A 5 -7.37 22.54 -2.20
C GLU A 5 -5.97 21.93 -2.16
N THR A 6 -5.36 21.95 -0.98
CA THR A 6 -4.10 21.25 -0.71
C THR A 6 -4.39 19.77 -0.97
N ASN A 7 -4.02 19.28 -2.16
CA ASN A 7 -4.06 17.85 -2.46
C ASN A 7 -3.24 17.15 -1.37
N PRO A 8 -3.85 16.38 -0.46
CA PRO A 8 -3.15 15.77 0.66
C PRO A 8 -2.09 14.75 0.20
N TYR A 9 -2.15 14.35 -1.09
CA TYR A 9 -1.22 13.44 -1.75
C TYR A 9 -0.24 14.15 -2.68
N GLY A 10 -0.13 15.50 -2.62
CA GLY A 10 0.83 16.25 -3.44
C GLY A 10 2.30 15.87 -3.23
N THR A 11 2.60 15.10 -2.17
CA THR A 11 3.94 14.56 -1.88
C THR A 11 4.13 13.11 -2.34
N PHE A 12 3.08 12.46 -2.86
CA PHE A 12 3.16 11.09 -3.35
C PHE A 12 3.85 11.08 -4.71
N ILE A 13 4.68 10.05 -4.93
CA ILE A 13 5.28 9.76 -6.21
C ILE A 13 4.57 8.58 -6.86
N PHE A 14 4.65 8.51 -8.19
CA PHE A 14 4.36 7.28 -8.90
C PHE A 14 5.50 6.28 -8.64
N ILE A 15 5.14 5.09 -8.16
CA ILE A 15 6.11 4.03 -7.87
C ILE A 15 6.40 3.29 -9.18
N GLU A 16 7.52 3.59 -9.83
CA GLU A 16 7.86 3.01 -11.14
C GLU A 16 7.93 1.48 -11.13
N LYS A 17 8.50 0.88 -10.07
CA LYS A 17 8.63 -0.57 -9.93
C LYS A 17 8.28 -0.98 -8.51
N LEU A 18 7.37 -1.94 -8.39
CA LEU A 18 7.09 -2.61 -7.12
C LEU A 18 8.02 -3.81 -6.94
N PRO A 19 8.44 -4.10 -5.69
CA PRO A 19 9.16 -5.32 -5.38
C PRO A 19 8.24 -6.52 -5.57
N ARG A 20 8.76 -7.58 -6.18
CA ARG A 20 8.08 -8.88 -6.28
C ARG A 20 8.18 -9.63 -4.96
N SER A 21 7.23 -10.53 -4.71
CA SER A 21 7.23 -11.40 -3.54
C SER A 21 8.54 -12.18 -3.39
N SER A 22 9.15 -12.62 -4.50
CA SER A 22 10.42 -13.34 -4.53
C SER A 22 11.64 -12.48 -4.18
N GLU A 23 11.53 -11.15 -4.20
CA GLU A 23 12.60 -10.22 -3.81
C GLU A 23 12.56 -9.90 -2.30
N ILE A 24 11.56 -10.38 -1.56
CA ILE A 24 11.37 -10.10 -0.14
C ILE A 24 12.18 -11.08 0.71
N ILE A 25 13.06 -10.52 1.54
CA ILE A 25 13.97 -11.24 2.44
C ILE A 25 13.35 -11.40 3.83
N THR A 26 12.76 -10.31 4.35
CA THR A 26 12.10 -10.30 5.67
C THR A 26 10.73 -9.67 5.54
N PHE A 27 9.78 -10.14 6.36
CA PHE A 27 8.39 -9.71 6.32
C PHE A 27 7.78 -9.67 7.71
N ARG A 28 7.04 -8.61 8.00
CA ARG A 28 6.22 -8.46 9.20
C ARG A 28 4.89 -7.82 8.84
N MET A 29 3.82 -8.35 9.40
CA MET A 29 2.47 -7.79 9.23
C MET A 29 1.76 -7.74 10.58
N ARG A 30 1.05 -6.64 10.83
CA ARG A 30 0.27 -6.42 12.04
C ARG A 30 -1.13 -5.97 11.65
N SER A 31 -2.15 -6.71 12.12
CA SER A 31 -3.54 -6.28 12.03
C SER A 31 -3.77 -5.07 12.93
N LEU A 32 -4.44 -4.06 12.41
CA LEU A 32 -4.92 -2.89 13.15
C LEU A 32 -6.38 -3.03 13.55
N SER A 33 -7.13 -3.96 12.94
CA SER A 33 -8.51 -4.27 13.33
C SER A 33 -8.57 -5.39 14.37
N SER A 34 -9.52 -5.27 15.30
CA SER A 34 -9.91 -6.30 16.27
C SER A 34 -10.80 -7.38 15.67
N ALA A 35 -11.49 -7.08 14.56
CA ALA A 35 -12.07 -8.10 13.69
C ALA A 35 -10.92 -8.93 13.10
N GLY A 36 -10.99 -10.25 13.27
CA GLY A 36 -9.87 -11.18 13.07
C GLY A 36 -9.12 -11.04 11.73
N SER A 37 -7.87 -11.49 11.72
CA SER A 37 -6.97 -11.33 10.57
C SER A 37 -7.39 -12.22 9.39
N VAL A 38 -8.01 -11.65 8.36
CA VAL A 38 -8.38 -12.37 7.12
C VAL A 38 -7.21 -12.48 6.15
N LEU A 39 -6.30 -11.51 6.19
CA LEU A 39 -5.07 -11.49 5.40
C LEU A 39 -3.96 -12.18 6.18
N ASN A 40 -3.24 -13.09 5.52
CA ASN A 40 -2.00 -13.69 6.02
C ASN A 40 -0.85 -13.35 5.07
N GLN A 41 0.39 -13.68 5.45
CA GLN A 41 1.58 -13.37 4.67
C GLN A 41 1.49 -13.89 3.24
N THR A 42 1.12 -15.16 3.04
CA THR A 42 1.03 -15.76 1.70
C THR A 42 0.03 -15.03 0.82
N LYS A 43 -1.18 -14.73 1.35
CA LYS A 43 -2.20 -13.98 0.61
C LYS A 43 -1.71 -12.58 0.25
N PHE A 44 -1.07 -11.89 1.19
CA PHE A 44 -0.52 -10.56 0.92
C PHE A 44 0.54 -10.60 -0.20
N LEU A 45 1.46 -11.56 -0.15
CA LEU A 45 2.51 -11.68 -1.17
C LEU A 45 1.93 -11.93 -2.57
N THR A 46 0.90 -12.78 -2.68
CA THR A 46 0.17 -12.99 -3.94
C THR A 46 -0.50 -11.72 -4.45
N LEU A 47 -1.10 -10.93 -3.54
CA LEU A 47 -1.72 -9.66 -3.90
C LEU A 47 -0.68 -8.63 -4.32
N LEU A 48 0.47 -8.57 -3.66
CA LEU A 48 1.55 -7.63 -3.97
C LEU A 48 2.08 -7.85 -5.40
N ASP A 49 2.24 -9.09 -5.82
CA ASP A 49 2.68 -9.43 -7.19
C ASP A 49 1.69 -8.96 -8.27
N LYS A 50 0.42 -8.79 -7.91
CA LYS A 50 -0.67 -8.31 -8.77
C LYS A 50 -1.04 -6.86 -8.52
N ALA A 51 -0.37 -6.17 -7.61
CA ALA A 51 -0.77 -4.84 -7.18
C ALA A 51 -0.67 -3.83 -8.32
N GLU A 52 -1.70 -2.98 -8.40
CA GLU A 52 -1.71 -1.87 -9.35
C GLU A 52 -1.01 -0.67 -8.73
N ARG A 53 -0.20 0.04 -9.54
CA ARG A 53 0.49 1.26 -9.12
C ARG A 53 -0.43 2.45 -9.37
N ILE A 54 -0.66 3.26 -8.36
CA ILE A 54 -1.58 4.40 -8.44
C ILE A 54 -0.78 5.68 -8.67
N ARG A 55 -1.24 6.50 -9.63
CA ARG A 55 -0.63 7.82 -9.89
C ARG A 55 -1.09 8.84 -8.85
N PRO A 56 -0.26 9.84 -8.50
CA PRO A 56 -0.63 10.87 -7.52
C PRO A 56 -1.86 11.72 -7.90
N ASP A 57 -2.20 11.78 -9.19
CA ASP A 57 -3.36 12.48 -9.74
C ASP A 57 -4.58 11.57 -9.97
N ASP A 58 -4.49 10.30 -9.59
CA ASP A 58 -5.57 9.32 -9.78
C ASP A 58 -6.74 9.59 -8.83
N LYS A 59 -7.97 9.56 -9.37
CA LYS A 59 -9.21 9.75 -8.61
C LYS A 59 -9.41 8.70 -7.51
N MET A 60 -8.79 7.52 -7.62
CA MET A 60 -8.80 6.50 -6.57
C MET A 60 -8.26 7.04 -5.23
N LEU A 61 -7.27 7.95 -5.27
CA LEU A 61 -6.74 8.62 -4.08
C LEU A 61 -7.74 9.61 -3.46
N MET A 62 -8.69 10.11 -4.24
CA MET A 62 -9.69 11.06 -3.77
C MET A 62 -10.98 10.38 -3.28
N ARG A 63 -11.11 9.06 -3.46
CA ARG A 63 -12.25 8.31 -2.92
C ARG A 63 -12.12 8.18 -1.40
N TRP A 64 -13.24 8.11 -0.69
CA TRP A 64 -13.24 7.91 0.76
C TRP A 64 -12.50 6.61 1.09
N HIS A 65 -11.44 6.70 1.88
CA HIS A 65 -10.69 5.54 2.32
C HIS A 65 -11.32 5.02 3.61
N TYR A 66 -11.54 3.72 3.67
CA TYR A 66 -11.92 3.07 4.91
C TYR A 66 -10.75 3.09 5.90
N SER A 67 -11.00 2.69 7.16
CA SER A 67 -9.97 2.65 8.20
C SER A 67 -8.74 1.82 7.82
N SER A 68 -7.56 2.23 8.34
CA SER A 68 -6.33 1.45 8.24
C SER A 68 -6.56 0.03 8.77
N TRP A 69 -6.14 -0.96 7.99
CA TRP A 69 -6.40 -2.38 8.23
C TRP A 69 -5.15 -3.14 8.68
N TYR A 70 -4.02 -2.96 7.96
CA TYR A 70 -2.75 -3.58 8.29
C TYR A 70 -1.60 -2.60 8.19
N ASP A 71 -0.64 -2.74 9.10
CA ASP A 71 0.72 -2.24 8.91
C ASP A 71 1.63 -3.40 8.50
N ILE A 72 2.36 -3.18 7.41
CA ILE A 72 3.20 -4.18 6.77
C ILE A 72 4.58 -3.58 6.59
N GLU A 73 5.61 -4.30 7.03
CA GLU A 73 7.01 -3.93 6.85
C GLU A 73 7.74 -5.10 6.21
N PHE A 74 8.53 -4.82 5.17
CA PHE A 74 9.32 -5.86 4.51
C PHE A 74 10.62 -5.29 3.95
N THR A 75 11.61 -6.16 3.75
CA THR A 75 12.94 -5.77 3.28
C THR A 75 13.28 -6.50 1.99
N THR A 76 13.86 -5.79 1.03
CA THR A 76 14.49 -6.35 -0.17
C THR A 76 15.97 -5.98 -0.21
N SER A 77 16.70 -6.43 -1.24
CA SER A 77 18.06 -5.96 -1.50
C SER A 77 18.18 -4.44 -1.70
N SER A 78 17.07 -3.77 -2.04
CA SER A 78 17.01 -2.32 -2.22
C SER A 78 16.74 -1.55 -0.92
N GLY A 79 16.44 -2.25 0.18
CA GLY A 79 16.19 -1.68 1.50
C GLY A 79 14.78 -1.95 2.04
N ASN A 80 14.38 -1.15 3.01
CA ASN A 80 13.15 -1.36 3.79
C ASN A 80 11.95 -0.63 3.19
N TYR A 81 10.83 -1.33 3.13
CA TYR A 81 9.54 -0.81 2.70
C TYR A 81 8.57 -0.84 3.87
N LYS A 82 7.70 0.15 3.93
CA LYS A 82 6.56 0.19 4.86
C LYS A 82 5.28 0.42 4.09
N LEU A 83 4.23 -0.30 4.43
CA LEU A 83 2.94 -0.23 3.77
C LEU A 83 1.84 -0.18 4.83
N THR A 84 1.03 0.86 4.78
CA THR A 84 -0.26 0.89 5.48
C THR A 84 -1.34 0.52 4.47
N LEU A 85 -2.00 -0.61 4.71
CA LEU A 85 -3.10 -1.11 3.88
C LEU A 85 -4.42 -0.67 4.50
N TYR A 86 -5.29 -0.06 3.70
CA TYR A 86 -6.62 0.35 4.09
C TYR A 86 -7.66 -0.69 3.66
N LEU A 87 -8.75 -0.77 4.42
CA LEU A 87 -9.93 -1.53 3.99
C LEU A 87 -10.36 -1.05 2.59
N GLY A 88 -10.68 -1.97 1.68
CA GLY A 88 -10.93 -1.67 0.26
C GLY A 88 -9.70 -1.73 -0.65
N GLY A 89 -8.52 -2.07 -0.12
CA GLY A 89 -7.37 -2.51 -0.93
C GLY A 89 -6.34 -1.44 -1.26
N LEU A 90 -6.63 -0.16 -1.00
CA LEU A 90 -5.65 0.91 -1.20
C LEU A 90 -4.52 0.81 -0.17
N GLY A 91 -3.27 0.92 -0.62
CA GLY A 91 -2.09 0.81 0.21
C GLY A 91 -1.15 2.00 0.03
N TYR A 92 -0.73 2.62 1.13
CA TYR A 92 0.27 3.70 1.13
C TYR A 92 1.64 3.14 1.44
N MET A 93 2.52 3.15 0.43
CA MET A 93 3.85 2.56 0.50
C MET A 93 4.90 3.65 0.68
N THR A 94 5.74 3.49 1.70
CA THR A 94 7.00 4.23 1.87
C THR A 94 8.13 3.38 1.35
N LEU A 95 8.88 3.93 0.41
CA LEU A 95 10.04 3.30 -0.23
C LEU A 95 11.31 3.45 0.62
N PRO A 96 12.39 2.71 0.32
CA PRO A 96 13.65 2.81 1.05
C PRO A 96 14.27 4.21 1.09
N ASN A 97 13.99 5.04 0.07
CA ASN A 97 14.44 6.43 -0.01
C ASN A 97 13.54 7.42 0.76
N GLY A 98 12.58 6.92 1.55
CA GLY A 98 11.63 7.73 2.33
C GLY A 98 10.49 8.35 1.52
N LYS A 99 10.50 8.25 0.19
CA LYS A 99 9.38 8.73 -0.65
C LYS A 99 8.17 7.83 -0.48
N ARG A 100 6.99 8.42 -0.62
CA ARG A 100 5.71 7.73 -0.47
C ARG A 100 4.99 7.64 -1.81
N GLY A 101 4.26 6.57 -2.03
CA GLY A 101 3.36 6.40 -3.17
C GLY A 101 2.20 5.49 -2.79
N ALA A 102 1.33 5.22 -3.77
CA ALA A 102 0.14 4.42 -3.55
C ALA A 102 0.10 3.20 -4.47
N VAL A 103 -0.49 2.13 -3.94
CA VAL A 103 -0.76 0.88 -4.65
C VAL A 103 -2.19 0.44 -4.37
N LEU A 104 -2.79 -0.32 -5.28
CA LEU A 104 -4.10 -0.92 -5.09
C LEU A 104 -3.96 -2.45 -5.14
N LEU A 105 -4.44 -3.10 -4.09
CA LEU A 105 -4.46 -4.55 -3.93
C LEU A 105 -5.90 -5.03 -4.13
N ASN A 106 -6.13 -5.91 -5.10
CA ASN A 106 -7.47 -6.45 -5.35
C ASN A 106 -7.86 -7.47 -4.28
N LEU A 107 -8.60 -7.03 -3.26
CA LEU A 107 -9.01 -7.89 -2.14
C LEU A 107 -10.11 -8.89 -2.51
N GLU A 108 -10.86 -8.66 -3.61
CA GLU A 108 -11.99 -9.51 -4.02
C GLU A 108 -11.55 -10.83 -4.68
N GLU A 109 -10.30 -10.91 -5.18
CA GLU A 109 -9.75 -12.11 -5.82
C GLU A 109 -9.54 -13.31 -4.86
N ASN A 110 -9.88 -13.16 -3.57
CA ASN A 110 -9.60 -14.16 -2.54
C ASN A 110 -10.83 -14.56 -1.67
N ASN A 111 -12.04 -14.21 -2.10
CA ASN A 111 -13.29 -14.70 -1.48
C ASN A 111 -13.84 -15.91 -2.22
#